data_AF-A0A7Y8FEX3-F1
#
_entry.id   AF-A0A7Y8FEX3-F1
#
_cell.length_a   1.000
_cell.length_b   1.000
_cell.length_c   1.000
_cell.angle_alpha   90.00
_cell.angle_beta   90.00
_cell.angle_gamma   90.00
#
_symmetry.space_group_name_H-M   'P 1'
#
loop_
_entity.id
_entity.type
_entity.pdbx_description
1 polymer ?
#
loop_
_entity_poly.entity_id
_entity_poly.type
_entity_poly.pdbx_seq_one_letter_code
_entity_poly.pdbx_strand_id
1 'polypeptide(L)' 'MRGQPVKRINNHVPAGERPTFHGIPALDAWLYEQQKFPQEYIQAVTRHADEKMTKHYQGGHDEKKIGYLEVGAELAF' A
#
# COMPACT_ATOMS: atom_id res chain seq x y z
N MET A 1 25.24 -14.07 -28.81
CA MET A 1 25.75 -13.61 -27.50
C MET A 1 24.77 -14.06 -26.43
N ARG A 2 25.15 -14.99 -25.54
CA ARG A 2 24.28 -15.41 -24.42
C ARG A 2 24.41 -14.35 -23.32
N GLY A 3 23.35 -13.57 -23.11
CA GLY A 3 23.30 -12.60 -22.02
C GLY A 3 23.43 -13.31 -20.67
N GLN A 4 24.15 -12.71 -19.73
CA GLN A 4 24.27 -13.25 -18.39
C GLN A 4 22.89 -13.32 -17.71
N PRO A 5 22.63 -14.33 -16.85
CA PRO A 5 21.37 -14.42 -16.15
C PRO A 5 21.20 -13.19 -15.23
N VAL A 6 20.11 -12.47 -15.42
CA VAL A 6 19.76 -11.31 -14.58
C VAL A 6 19.54 -11.83 -13.16
N LYS A 7 20.43 -11.46 -12.24
CA LYS A 7 20.29 -11.77 -10.81
C LYS A 7 19.05 -11.04 -10.28
N ARG A 8 17.99 -11.79 -9.99
CA ARG A 8 16.77 -11.23 -9.35
C ARG A 8 17.06 -10.93 -7.88
N ILE A 9 16.93 -9.66 -7.50
CA ILE A 9 17.42 -9.11 -6.24
C ILE A 9 16.55 -9.54 -5.04
N ASN A 10 15.23 -9.72 -5.26
CA ASN A 10 14.23 -9.91 -4.19
C ASN A 10 13.71 -11.36 -4.06
N ASN A 11 14.46 -12.36 -4.54
CA ASN A 11 14.00 -13.76 -4.55
C ASN A 11 13.78 -14.35 -3.14
N HIS A 12 14.38 -13.74 -2.12
CA HIS A 12 14.23 -14.12 -0.71
C HIS A 12 12.92 -13.61 -0.07
N VAL A 13 12.19 -12.69 -0.73
CA VAL A 13 10.91 -12.15 -0.27
C VAL A 13 9.75 -12.92 -0.93
N PRO A 14 8.65 -13.23 -0.22
CA PRO A 14 7.44 -13.81 -0.81
C PRO A 14 6.93 -13.00 -2.00
N ALA A 15 6.44 -13.66 -3.04
CA ALA A 15 6.15 -12.99 -4.33
C ALA A 15 5.16 -11.81 -4.20
N GLY A 16 4.16 -11.90 -3.33
CA GLY A 16 3.16 -10.85 -3.10
C GLY A 16 3.65 -9.68 -2.22
N GLU A 17 4.78 -9.84 -1.54
CA GLU A 17 5.36 -8.83 -0.63
C GLU A 17 6.54 -8.09 -1.26
N ARG A 18 6.95 -8.51 -2.46
CA ARG A 18 8.06 -7.88 -3.17
C ARG A 18 7.70 -6.43 -3.52
N PRO A 19 8.63 -5.48 -3.34
CA PRO A 19 8.43 -4.11 -3.77
C PRO A 19 8.04 -4.05 -5.24
N THR A 20 7.02 -3.25 -5.54
CA THR A 20 6.61 -2.94 -6.91
C THR A 20 6.85 -1.47 -7.17
N PHE A 21 6.98 -1.08 -8.44
CA PHE A 21 7.15 0.33 -8.80
C PHE A 21 6.00 1.22 -8.32
N HIS A 22 4.77 0.69 -8.24
CA HIS A 22 3.62 1.42 -7.71
C HIS A 22 3.54 1.43 -6.18
N GLY A 23 4.24 0.50 -5.50
CA GLY A 23 4.27 0.43 -4.04
C GLY A 23 5.08 1.56 -3.39
N ILE A 24 6.09 2.12 -4.08
CA ILE A 24 6.89 3.22 -3.56
C ILE A 24 6.08 4.53 -3.52
N PRO A 25 5.43 4.98 -4.62
CA PRO A 25 4.55 6.15 -4.59
C PRO A 25 3.36 6.01 -3.64
N ALA A 26 2.81 4.80 -3.48
CA ALA A 26 1.73 4.53 -2.54
C ALA A 26 2.18 4.74 -1.08
N LEU A 27 3.38 4.25 -0.73
CA LEU A 27 3.96 4.44 0.60
C LEU A 27 4.22 5.92 0.89
N ASP A 28 4.81 6.63 -0.07
CA ASP A 28 5.09 8.07 0.06
C ASP A 28 3.80 8.87 0.28
N ALA A 29 2.72 8.55 -0.46
CA ALA A 29 1.42 9.19 -0.32
C ALA A 29 0.85 9.07 1.10
N TRP A 30 0.98 7.89 1.69
CA TRP A 30 0.54 7.62 3.06
C TRP A 30 1.42 8.33 4.10
N LEU A 31 2.75 8.30 3.94
CA LEU A 31 3.68 8.97 4.87
C LEU A 31 3.47 10.50 4.92
N TYR A 32 3.18 11.13 3.79
CA TYR A 32 2.89 12.57 3.75
C TYR A 32 1.53 12.90 4.39
N GLU A 33 0.54 12.02 4.25
CA GLU A 33 -0.76 12.19 4.91
C GLU A 33 -0.62 12.12 6.44
N GLN A 34 0.16 11.18 6.98
CA GLN A 34 0.44 11.09 8.42
C GLN A 34 1.10 12.36 8.96
N GLN A 35 1.93 13.01 8.14
CA GLN A 35 2.60 14.28 8.45
C GLN A 35 1.72 15.52 8.21
N LYS A 36 0.45 15.35 7.81
CA LYS A 36 -0.54 16.43 7.60
C LYS A 36 -0.21 17.39 6.45
N PHE A 37 0.49 16.91 5.43
CA PHE A 37 0.64 17.68 4.19
C PHE A 37 -0.72 17.82 3.47
N PRO A 38 -0.92 18.92 2.72
CA PRO A 38 -2.15 19.12 1.95
C PRO A 38 -2.27 18.08 0.82
N GLN A 39 -3.49 17.67 0.50
CA GLN A 39 -3.75 16.59 -0.45
C GLN A 39 -3.28 16.96 -1.86
N GLU A 40 -3.32 18.23 -2.24
CA GLU A 40 -2.82 18.75 -3.52
C GLU A 40 -1.31 18.58 -3.64
N TYR A 41 -0.57 18.75 -2.52
CA TYR A 41 0.86 18.48 -2.48
C TYR A 41 1.11 16.99 -2.68
N ILE A 42 0.39 16.13 -1.96
CA ILE A 42 0.52 14.67 -2.06
C ILE A 42 0.23 14.19 -3.50
N GLN A 43 -0.81 14.73 -4.16
CA GLN A 43 -1.10 14.44 -5.56
C GLN A 43 0.04 14.85 -6.50
N ALA A 44 0.63 16.03 -6.29
CA ALA A 44 1.71 16.54 -7.11
C ALA A 44 2.98 15.68 -7.02
N VAL A 45 3.41 15.27 -5.82
CA VAL A 45 4.60 14.41 -5.65
C VAL A 45 4.37 12.98 -6.13
N THR A 46 3.16 12.44 -5.99
CA THR A 46 2.82 11.08 -6.46
C THR A 46 2.50 11.01 -7.94
N ARG A 47 2.37 12.17 -8.60
CA ARG A 47 1.99 12.32 -10.02
C ARG A 47 0.65 11.66 -10.34
N HIS A 48 -0.25 11.59 -9.37
CA HIS A 48 -1.60 11.08 -9.61
C HIS A 48 -2.44 12.14 -10.33
N ALA A 49 -3.16 11.72 -11.37
CA ALA A 49 -4.02 12.61 -12.15
C ALA A 49 -5.36 12.93 -11.45
N ASP A 50 -5.73 12.16 -10.43
CA ASP A 50 -7.00 12.26 -9.72
C ASP A 50 -6.81 11.96 -8.22
N GLU A 51 -7.57 12.65 -7.38
CA GLU A 51 -7.68 12.42 -5.95
C GLU A 51 -8.11 10.97 -5.64
N LYS A 52 -8.97 10.39 -6.47
CA LYS A 52 -9.42 8.99 -6.31
C LYS A 52 -8.26 7.99 -6.34
N MET A 53 -7.25 8.24 -7.17
CA MET A 53 -6.06 7.39 -7.25
C MET A 53 -5.21 7.53 -5.99
N THR A 54 -5.05 8.75 -5.48
CA THR A 54 -4.29 9.01 -4.25
C THR A 54 -4.94 8.31 -3.05
N LYS A 55 -6.25 8.44 -2.88
CA LYS A 55 -6.99 7.77 -1.79
C LYS A 55 -6.93 6.24 -1.88
N HIS A 56 -7.02 5.68 -3.09
CA HIS A 56 -6.94 4.23 -3.30
C HIS A 56 -5.58 3.66 -2.85
N TYR A 57 -4.49 4.37 -3.14
CA TYR A 57 -3.14 3.94 -2.76
C TYR A 57 -2.77 4.27 -1.31
N GLN A 58 -3.37 5.31 -0.71
CA GLN A 58 -3.21 5.62 0.72
C GLN A 58 -3.79 4.51 1.63
N GLY A 59 -5.00 4.03 1.33
CA GLY A 59 -5.71 3.07 2.19
C GLY A 59 -5.04 1.70 2.34
N GLY A 60 -4.08 1.35 1.47
CA GLY A 60 -3.34 0.09 1.57
C GLY A 60 -2.26 0.07 2.66
N HIS A 61 -1.92 1.23 3.23
CA HIS A 61 -0.83 1.41 4.19
C HIS A 61 -1.29 1.68 5.62
N ASP A 62 -2.59 1.67 5.88
CA ASP A 62 -3.12 1.76 7.23
C ASP A 62 -2.71 0.56 8.09
N GLU A 63 -2.59 0.80 9.40
CA GLU A 63 -2.44 -0.28 10.36
C GLU A 63 -3.62 -1.25 10.24
N LYS A 64 -3.33 -2.54 10.05
CA LYS A 64 -4.33 -3.60 10.17
C LYS A 64 -4.83 -3.64 11.62
N LYS A 65 -5.90 -2.91 11.92
CA LYS A 65 -6.55 -2.95 13.22
C LYS A 65 -7.30 -4.26 13.38
N ILE A 66 -7.23 -4.85 14.57
CA ILE A 66 -8.12 -5.95 14.95
C ILE A 66 -9.53 -5.35 15.10
N GLY A 67 -10.42 -5.69 14.17
CA GLY A 67 -11.84 -5.38 14.28
C GLY A 67 -12.53 -6.48 15.10
N TYR A 68 -12.97 -6.14 16.31
CA TYR A 68 -13.86 -7.01 17.07
C TYR A 68 -15.26 -6.91 16.47
N LEU A 69 -15.77 -8.02 15.94
CA LEU A 69 -17.15 -8.14 15.50
C LEU A 69 -17.91 -8.90 16.59
N GLU A 70 -18.85 -8.24 17.26
CA GLU A 70 -19.80 -8.93 18.14
C GLU A 70 -20.69 -9.83 17.30
N VAL A 71 -20.63 -11.14 17.57
CA VAL A 71 -21.53 -12.12 16.97
C VAL A 71 -22.32 -12.79 18.08
N GLY A 72 -23.64 -12.76 17.94
CA GLY A 72 -24.54 -13.53 18.79
C GLY A 72 -24.55 -14.98 18.33
N ALA A 73 -23.83 -15.86 19.04
CA ALA A 73 -24.06 -17.29 18.88
C ALA A 73 -25.38 -17.61 19.60
N GLU A 74 -26.47 -17.72 18.85
CA GLU A 74 -27.73 -18.28 19.35
C GLU A 74 -27.51 -19.76 19.70
N LEU A 75 -26.90 -20.01 20.86
CA LEU A 75 -26.81 -21.35 21.43
C LEU A 75 -28.16 -21.65 22.07
N ALA A 76 -29.02 -22.32 21.31
CA ALA A 76 -30.23 -22.94 21.82
C ALA A 76 -29.84 -23.99 22.87
N PHE A 77 -30.35 -23.83 24.10
CA PHE A 77 -30.31 -24.84 25.15
C PHE A 77 -31.52 -25.77 25.04
#